data_AF-A0A969T6S9-F1
#
_entry.id   AF-A0A969T6S9-F1
#
_cell.length_a   1.000
_cell.length_b   1.000
_cell.length_c   1.000
_cell.angle_alpha   90.00
_cell.angle_beta   90.00
_cell.angle_gamma   90.00
#
_symmetry.space_group_name_H-M   'P 1'
#
loop_
_entity.id
_entity.type
_entity.pdbx_description
1 polymer ?
#
loop_
_entity_poly.entity_id
_entity_poly.type
_entity_poly.pdbx_seq_one_letter_code
_entity_poly.pdbx_strand_id
1 'polypeptide(L)'
;MELAKVTWSVHDVNDFSKLPIPFACIGADIETGSAVVLNKGYLPDAIRASMAIPSVFTAVEIDGKLLVDGGLVRNFPVSDAKKMGAVLLLELMYKLLFIRKMSSPLC
;
A
#
# COMPACT_ATOMS: atom_id res chain seq x y z
N MET A 1 -4.28 -12.24 -12.08
CA MET A 1 -3.72 -13.56 -12.40
C MET A 1 -2.20 -13.61 -12.23
N GLU A 2 -1.44 -12.62 -12.71
CA GLU A 2 0.02 -12.60 -12.51
C GLU A 2 0.46 -12.39 -11.04
N LEU A 3 -0.19 -11.48 -10.29
CA LEU A 3 0.13 -11.26 -8.87
C LEU A 3 -0.06 -12.53 -8.02
N ALA A 4 -1.09 -13.33 -8.31
CA ALA A 4 -1.33 -14.59 -7.62
C ALA A 4 -0.23 -15.64 -7.91
N LYS A 5 0.35 -15.64 -9.11
CA LYS A 5 1.47 -16.54 -9.46
C LYS A 5 2.74 -16.17 -8.70
N VAL A 6 3.11 -14.89 -8.66
CA VAL A 6 4.37 -14.45 -8.02
C VAL A 6 4.33 -14.51 -6.50
N THR A 7 3.13 -14.48 -5.91
CA THR A 7 2.94 -14.61 -4.45
C THR A 7 2.52 -16.03 -4.03
N TRP A 8 2.51 -16.98 -4.96
CA TRP A 8 2.02 -18.35 -4.70
C TRP A 8 2.75 -19.05 -3.55
N SER A 9 4.04 -18.75 -3.34
CA SER A 9 4.83 -19.35 -2.24
C SER A 9 4.33 -19.01 -0.83
N VAL A 10 3.49 -17.98 -0.70
CA VAL A 10 2.94 -17.50 0.59
C VAL A 10 1.41 -17.39 0.56
N HIS A 11 0.74 -18.13 -0.33
CA HIS A 11 -0.70 -18.03 -0.58
C HIS A 11 -1.58 -18.35 0.65
N ASP A 12 -1.05 -19.07 1.63
CA ASP A 12 -1.71 -19.47 2.88
C ASP A 12 -1.50 -18.47 4.03
N VAL A 13 -0.63 -17.46 3.83
CA VAL A 13 -0.33 -16.44 4.83
C VAL A 13 -1.30 -15.27 4.72
N ASN A 14 -2.32 -15.26 5.59
CA ASN A 14 -3.32 -14.19 5.65
C ASN A 14 -2.95 -13.02 6.58
N ASP A 15 -1.92 -13.17 7.41
CA ASP A 15 -1.41 -12.13 8.32
C ASP A 15 -0.02 -11.71 7.84
N PHE A 16 0.09 -10.50 7.29
CA PHE A 16 1.30 -10.08 6.58
C PHE A 16 2.47 -9.81 7.52
N SER A 17 2.24 -9.77 8.84
CA SER A 17 3.32 -9.77 9.83
C SER A 17 4.09 -11.10 9.90
N LYS A 18 3.49 -12.20 9.41
CA LYS A 18 4.07 -13.55 9.38
C LYS A 18 4.75 -13.91 8.05
N LEU A 19 4.77 -12.98 7.09
CA LEU A 19 5.57 -13.15 5.88
C LEU A 19 7.06 -13.17 6.24
N PRO A 20 7.93 -13.75 5.38
CA PRO A 20 9.38 -13.76 5.63
C PRO A 20 9.96 -12.38 5.93
N ILE A 21 9.38 -11.35 5.33
CA ILE A 21 9.58 -9.94 5.70
C ILE A 21 8.20 -9.36 6.01
N PRO A 22 7.96 -8.84 7.23
CA PRO A 22 6.69 -8.21 7.58
C PRO A 22 6.32 -7.10 6.60
N PHE A 23 5.10 -7.16 6.08
CA PHE A 23 4.66 -6.29 5.00
C PHE A 23 3.35 -5.57 5.34
N ALA A 24 3.23 -4.34 4.87
CA ALA A 24 1.97 -3.61 4.80
C ALA A 24 2.01 -2.68 3.59
N CYS A 25 0.86 -2.48 2.95
CA CYS A 25 0.69 -1.47 1.91
C CYS A 25 -0.51 -0.57 2.23
N ILE A 26 -0.64 0.54 1.50
CA ILE A 26 -1.70 1.53 1.72
C ILE A 26 -2.63 1.54 0.53
N GLY A 27 -3.93 1.41 0.79
CA GLY A 27 -4.98 1.79 -0.16
C GLY A 27 -5.57 3.14 0.21
N ALA A 28 -6.11 3.86 -0.77
CA ALA A 28 -6.95 5.02 -0.55
C ALA A 28 -8.41 4.62 -0.75
N ASP A 29 -9.24 4.84 0.27
CA ASP A 29 -10.69 4.66 0.16
C ASP A 29 -11.27 5.82 -0.65
N ILE A 30 -11.92 5.50 -1.78
CA ILE A 30 -12.45 6.51 -2.70
C ILE A 30 -13.69 7.22 -2.15
N GLU A 31 -14.45 6.57 -1.26
CA GLU A 31 -15.67 7.14 -0.70
C GLU A 31 -15.32 8.14 0.40
N THR A 32 -14.35 7.79 1.25
CA THR A 32 -13.99 8.58 2.43
C THR A 32 -12.74 9.45 2.24
N GLY A 33 -11.94 9.20 1.21
CA GLY A 33 -10.63 9.84 1.01
C GLY A 33 -9.59 9.45 2.08
N SER A 34 -9.86 8.41 2.88
CA SER A 34 -8.98 8.01 3.98
C SER A 34 -7.98 6.93 3.56
N ALA A 35 -6.82 6.93 4.21
CA ALA A 35 -5.83 5.88 4.03
C ALA A 35 -6.24 4.60 4.79
N VAL A 36 -6.16 3.46 4.11
CA VAL A 36 -6.43 2.13 4.65
C VAL A 36 -5.13 1.34 4.66
N VAL A 37 -4.71 0.88 5.84
CA VAL A 37 -3.53 0.01 5.98
C VAL A 37 -3.96 -1.42 5.69
N LEU A 38 -3.33 -2.02 4.68
CA LEU A 38 -3.54 -3.39 4.24
C LEU A 38 -2.38 -4.25 4.76
N ASN A 39 -2.64 -4.98 5.83
CA ASN A 39 -1.65 -5.82 6.54
C ASN A 39 -2.15 -7.26 6.77
N LYS A 40 -3.26 -7.64 6.15
CA LYS A 40 -3.87 -8.96 6.23
C LYS A 40 -4.80 -9.21 5.04
N GLY A 41 -5.24 -10.46 4.89
CA GLY A 41 -6.14 -10.91 3.83
C GLY A 41 -5.39 -11.60 2.70
N TYR A 42 -5.92 -11.53 1.47
CA TYR A 42 -5.28 -12.12 0.31
C TYR A 42 -4.22 -11.17 -0.26
N LEU A 43 -2.95 -11.56 -0.16
CA LEU A 43 -1.80 -10.71 -0.49
C LEU A 43 -1.86 -10.10 -1.92
N PRO A 44 -2.23 -10.84 -2.98
CA PRO A 44 -2.40 -10.26 -4.32
C PRO A 44 -3.39 -9.11 -4.37
N ASP A 45 -4.51 -9.21 -3.65
CA ASP A 45 -5.56 -8.20 -3.69
C ASP A 45 -5.10 -6.93 -2.96
N ALA A 46 -4.42 -7.10 -1.81
CA ALA A 46 -3.83 -5.98 -1.09
C ALA A 46 -2.80 -5.22 -1.93
N ILE A 47 -1.90 -5.95 -2.61
CA ILE A 47 -0.93 -5.35 -3.53
C ILE A 47 -1.65 -4.66 -4.69
N ARG A 48 -2.63 -5.33 -5.31
CA ARG A 48 -3.40 -4.84 -6.46
C ARG A 48 -4.18 -3.56 -6.13
N ALA A 49 -4.75 -3.47 -4.94
CA ALA A 49 -5.45 -2.29 -4.43
C ALA A 49 -4.49 -1.13 -4.23
N SER A 50 -3.34 -1.36 -3.58
CA SER A 50 -2.34 -0.34 -3.29
C SER A 50 -1.72 0.29 -4.55
N MET A 51 -1.77 -0.39 -5.71
CA MET A 51 -1.25 0.09 -6.99
C MET A 51 -2.35 0.46 -8.01
N ALA A 52 -3.61 0.55 -7.58
CA ALA A 52 -4.74 0.85 -8.46
C ALA A 52 -4.83 2.35 -8.77
N ILE A 53 -3.86 2.86 -9.54
CA ILE A 53 -3.80 4.28 -9.94
C ILE A 53 -5.12 4.65 -10.63
N PRO A 54 -5.87 5.65 -10.12
CA PRO A 54 -7.10 6.12 -10.77
C PRO A 54 -6.84 6.46 -12.23
N SER A 55 -7.84 6.26 -13.09
CA SER A 55 -7.78 6.39 -14.55
C SER A 55 -6.96 5.33 -15.30
N VAL A 56 -6.02 4.64 -14.64
CA VAL A 56 -5.22 3.56 -15.27
C VAL A 56 -5.77 2.18 -14.91
N PHE A 57 -6.18 2.01 -13.65
CA PHE A 57 -6.68 0.74 -13.13
C PHE A 57 -8.02 0.93 -12.43
N THR A 58 -8.87 -0.09 -12.52
CA THR A 58 -10.11 -0.17 -11.74
C THR A 58 -9.78 -0.30 -10.25
N ALA A 59 -10.58 0.38 -9.42
CA ALA A 59 -10.56 0.23 -7.98
C ALA A 59 -10.86 -1.22 -7.56
N VAL A 60 -10.35 -1.60 -6.39
CA VAL A 60 -10.48 -2.95 -5.84
C VAL A 60 -11.35 -2.86 -4.59
N GLU A 61 -12.39 -3.68 -4.51
CA GLU A 61 -13.22 -3.77 -3.33
C GLU A 61 -12.61 -4.75 -2.32
N ILE A 62 -12.34 -4.29 -1.10
CA ILE A 62 -11.83 -5.11 0.01
C ILE A 62 -12.63 -4.75 1.27
N ASP A 63 -13.23 -5.75 1.91
CA ASP A 63 -14.03 -5.59 3.14
C ASP A 63 -15.11 -4.49 3.01
N GLY A 64 -15.77 -4.41 1.85
CA GLY A 64 -16.81 -3.42 1.55
C GLY A 64 -16.30 -2.00 1.29
N LYS A 65 -14.98 -1.80 1.14
CA LYS A 65 -14.36 -0.52 0.80
C LYS A 65 -13.82 -0.55 -0.61
N LEU A 66 -14.08 0.50 -1.38
CA LEU A 66 -13.57 0.64 -2.73
C LEU A 66 -12.22 1.37 -2.71
N LEU A 67 -11.14 0.64 -2.96
CA LEU A 67 -9.76 1.10 -2.76
C LEU A 67 -9.03 1.39 -4.09
N VAL A 68 -8.31 2.50 -4.11
CA VAL A 68 -7.38 2.91 -5.17
C VAL A 68 -5.96 3.08 -4.61
N ASP A 69 -5.02 3.50 -5.45
CA ASP A 69 -3.62 3.72 -5.09
C ASP A 69 -3.45 4.59 -3.83
N GLY A 70 -2.72 4.07 -2.84
CA GLY A 70 -2.51 4.74 -1.56
C GLY A 70 -1.64 6.00 -1.64
N GLY A 71 -0.88 6.18 -2.73
CA GLY A 71 -0.07 7.35 -2.99
C GLY A 71 -0.85 8.66 -3.04
N LEU A 72 -2.17 8.59 -3.29
CA LEU A 72 -3.07 9.75 -3.28
C LEU A 72 -3.24 10.37 -1.89
N VAL A 73 -3.17 9.55 -0.84
CA VAL A 73 -3.50 9.95 0.55
C VAL A 73 -2.30 9.80 1.49
N ARG A 74 -1.40 8.86 1.21
CA ARG A 74 -0.21 8.58 2.02
C ARG A 74 0.90 7.95 1.16
N ASN A 75 1.57 8.80 0.39
CA ASN A 75 2.68 8.39 -0.49
C ASN A 75 3.93 7.90 0.28
N PHE A 76 4.12 8.38 1.52
CA PHE A 76 5.23 7.97 2.38
C PHE A 76 4.68 7.49 3.73
N PRO A 77 4.49 6.17 3.93
CA PRO A 77 3.87 5.61 5.13
C PRO A 77 4.85 5.53 6.33
N VAL A 78 5.55 6.63 6.61
CA VAL A 78 6.56 6.72 7.70
C VAL A 78 5.94 6.36 9.04
N SER A 79 4.73 6.84 9.32
CA SER A 79 4.04 6.59 10.58
C SER A 79 3.63 5.12 10.74
N ASP A 80 3.28 4.44 9.65
CA ASP A 80 2.97 3.01 9.65
C ASP A 80 4.24 2.18 9.85
N ALA A 81 5.32 2.51 9.15
CA ALA A 81 6.61 1.86 9.33
C ALA A 81 7.14 1.99 10.77
N LYS A 82 7.03 3.18 11.38
CA LYS A 82 7.34 3.39 12.80
C LYS A 82 6.49 2.50 13.71
N LYS A 83 5.17 2.38 13.45
CA LYS A 83 4.26 1.48 14.21
C LYS A 83 4.60 0.00 14.05
N MET A 84 5.17 -0.39 12.90
CA MET A 84 5.67 -1.75 12.66
C MET A 84 7.02 -2.03 13.35
N GLY A 85 7.60 -1.05 14.06
CA GLY A 85 8.85 -1.21 14.80
C GLY A 85 10.11 -0.86 14.01
N ALA A 86 9.99 -0.13 12.90
CA ALA A 86 11.14 0.32 12.15
C ALA A 86 12.02 1.29 12.97
N VAL A 87 13.31 0.97 13.10
CA VAL A 87 14.33 1.82 13.73
C VAL A 87 15.09 2.66 12.71
N LEU A 88 15.22 2.13 11.48
CA LEU A 88 15.82 2.80 10.33
C LEU A 88 14.85 2.69 9.15
N LEU A 89 14.53 3.83 8.52
CA LEU A 89 13.70 3.89 7.32
C LEU A 89 14.57 4.20 6.11
N LEU A 90 14.48 3.37 5.07
CA LEU A 90 15.11 3.61 3.78
C LEU A 90 14.02 3.95 2.76
N GLU A 91 14.01 5.20 2.29
CA GLU A 91 13.07 5.65 1.28
C GLU A 91 13.70 5.60 -0.11
N LEU A 92 12.99 4.99 -1.05
CA LEU A 92 13.37 4.94 -2.46
C LEU A 92 12.39 5.80 -3.27
N MET A 93 12.86 6.93 -3.76
CA MET A 93 12.09 7.81 -4.64
C MET A 93 12.57 7.64 -6.09
N TYR A 94 11.70 7.09 -6.93
CA TYR A 94 11.86 7.18 -8.38
C TYR A 94 11.08 8.41 -8.85
N LYS A 95 11.78 9.44 -9.34
CA LYS A 95 11.16 10.71 -9.75
C LYS A 95 10.40 10.51 -11.07
N LEU A 96 9.12 10.16 -10.98
CA LEU A 96 8.18 10.34 -12.09
C LEU A 96 7.76 11.81 -12.08
N LEU A 97 8.17 12.56 -13.11
CA LEU A 97 8.04 14.02 -13.15
C LEU A 97 6.55 14.44 -13.25
N PHE A 98 5.92 14.75 -12.12
CA PHE A 98 4.81 15.69 -12.05
C PHE A 98 5.14 16.73 -10.98
N ILE A 99 5.27 17.99 -11.41
CA ILE A 99 5.68 19.11 -10.57
C ILE A 99 4.53 19.46 -9.62
N ARG A 100 4.67 19.11 -8.34
CA ARG A 100 4.13 19.92 -7.24
C ARG A 100 5.02 19.74 -6.01
N LYS A 101 5.52 20.87 -5.53
CA LYS A 101 6.43 21.01 -4.40
C LYS A 101 5.76 20.44 -3.14
N MET A 102 6.19 19.27 -2.68
CA MET A 102 5.93 18.81 -1.32
C MET A 102 6.97 19.47 -0.42
N SER A 103 6.57 20.53 0.27
CA SER A 103 7.25 20.96 1.48
C SER A 103 6.72 20.11 2.63
N SER A 104 7.44 19.06 3.01
CA SER A 104 7.27 18.44 4.32
C SER A 104 8.31 19.04 5.28
N PRO A 105 7.90 19.65 6.40
CA PRO A 105 8.80 19.84 7.51
C PRO A 105 9.02 18.47 8.16
N LEU A 106 10.29 18.11 8.31
CA LEU A 106 10.73 16.98 9.12
C LEU A 106 10.17 17.11 10.54
N CYS A 107 9.39 16.11 10.98
CA CYS A 107 9.25 15.60 12.37
C CYS A 107 8.44 14.29 12.36
#